data_AF-K9SWU8-F1
#
_entry.id   AF-K9SWU8-F1
#
_cell.length_a   1.000
_cell.length_b   1.000
_cell.length_c   1.000
_cell.angle_alpha   90.00
_cell.angle_beta   90.00
_cell.angle_gamma   90.00
#
_symmetry.space_group_name_H-M   'P 1'
#
loop_
_entity.id
_entity.type
_entity.pdbx_description
1 polymer ?
#
loop_
_entity_poly.entity_id
_entity_poly.type
_entity_poly.pdbx_seq_one_letter_code
_entity_poly.pdbx_strand_id
1 'polypeptide(L)'
;MVNQTKTPPNVGFTHADFAALLDKYDYHFSPGDIVAGTVFSLEPRGALIDIGAKTAAYIPIQEMSINRIDQPEEVLQDNDTREFFILADENEEGQLTLSIRRIEYMRAWERVRQLQKEDATVRALIFATNRGGALVRIEGLRGFIPGSHISTRKVKEELVNEELPLKFLEVDEDRNRLVLSHRRALVERKMNKLEVGEVVIGVVRGIKPYGAFIDIGGVSGLLHISEISHDHIDTPHNVFNVNDEVKVMIIDLDAERGRISLSTKQLEAEPGDMVKNPQVVYDGAEEMAAKFREQMNQPVASLAITEDGVEAIAIDDIEIPSAEEEPIIEDETDA
;
A
#
# COMPACT_ATOMS: atom_id res chain seq x y z
N MET A 1 25.22 -87.80 -25.56
CA MET A 1 24.44 -86.56 -25.75
C MET A 1 24.56 -85.75 -24.49
N VAL A 2 25.32 -84.65 -24.55
CA VAL A 2 25.73 -83.82 -23.41
C VAL A 2 24.75 -82.65 -23.33
N ASN A 3 23.96 -82.56 -22.25
CA ASN A 3 23.02 -81.46 -22.04
C ASN A 3 23.72 -80.36 -21.24
N GLN A 4 23.96 -79.22 -21.90
CA GLN A 4 24.61 -78.04 -21.33
C GLN A 4 23.64 -77.31 -20.39
N THR A 5 24.10 -77.06 -19.16
CA THR A 5 23.49 -76.13 -18.20
C THR A 5 23.74 -74.69 -18.65
N LYS A 6 22.67 -73.97 -19.05
CA LYS A 6 22.70 -72.53 -19.29
C LYS A 6 22.69 -71.77 -17.96
N THR A 7 23.82 -71.16 -17.62
CA THR A 7 23.96 -70.14 -16.56
C THR A 7 23.18 -68.88 -16.94
N PRO A 8 22.44 -68.22 -16.02
CA PRO A 8 21.74 -66.97 -16.31
C PRO A 8 22.73 -65.82 -16.57
N PRO A 9 22.33 -64.79 -17.34
CA PRO A 9 23.21 -63.70 -17.71
C PRO A 9 23.60 -62.90 -16.46
N ASN A 10 24.90 -62.74 -16.27
CA ASN A 10 25.50 -61.94 -15.22
C ASN A 10 25.15 -60.47 -15.51
N VAL A 11 24.22 -59.91 -14.73
CA VAL A 11 23.88 -58.48 -14.79
C VAL A 11 25.10 -57.74 -14.25
N GLY A 12 25.91 -57.21 -15.16
CA GLY A 12 27.16 -56.51 -14.86
C GLY A 12 26.91 -55.16 -14.21
N PHE A 13 26.44 -55.15 -12.98
CA PHE A 13 26.38 -53.98 -12.13
C PHE A 13 27.49 -54.14 -11.09
N THR A 14 28.67 -53.59 -11.37
CA THR A 14 29.82 -53.75 -10.48
C THR A 14 29.71 -52.79 -9.29
N HIS A 15 30.32 -53.12 -8.15
CA HIS A 15 30.38 -52.20 -7.01
C HIS A 15 31.06 -50.86 -7.38
N ALA A 16 31.94 -50.87 -8.38
CA ALA A 16 32.58 -49.67 -8.91
C ALA A 16 31.61 -48.79 -9.70
N ASP A 17 30.70 -49.39 -10.48
CA ASP A 17 29.64 -48.64 -11.19
C ASP A 17 28.64 -48.04 -10.20
N PHE A 18 28.36 -48.72 -9.09
CA PHE A 18 27.52 -48.20 -8.00
C PHE A 18 28.21 -47.04 -7.26
N ALA A 19 29.50 -47.16 -6.95
CA ALA A 19 30.28 -46.09 -6.32
C ALA A 19 30.39 -44.85 -7.21
N ALA A 20 30.64 -45.01 -8.52
CA ALA A 20 30.71 -43.90 -9.47
C ALA A 20 29.34 -43.21 -9.70
N LEU A 21 28.24 -43.93 -9.50
CA LEU A 21 26.91 -43.33 -9.46
C LEU A 21 26.66 -42.59 -8.14
N LEU A 22 27.14 -43.11 -7.01
CA LEU A 22 27.04 -42.43 -5.70
C LEU A 22 27.82 -41.11 -5.67
N ASP A 23 29.06 -41.09 -6.17
CA ASP A 23 29.91 -39.89 -6.22
C ASP A 23 29.29 -38.79 -7.11
N LYS A 24 28.46 -39.15 -8.11
CA LYS A 24 27.71 -38.16 -8.89
C LYS A 24 26.57 -37.50 -8.10
N TYR A 25 26.13 -38.12 -7.02
CA TYR A 25 25.12 -37.60 -6.09
C TYR A 25 25.72 -37.15 -4.77
N ASP A 26 27.05 -36.98 -4.67
CA ASP A 26 27.64 -36.31 -3.50
C ASP A 26 27.10 -34.88 -3.47
N TYR A 27 26.12 -34.67 -2.60
CA TYR A 27 25.54 -33.38 -2.29
C TYR A 27 26.65 -32.53 -1.66
N HIS A 28 27.36 -31.79 -2.50
CA HIS A 28 28.33 -30.80 -2.07
C HIS A 28 27.56 -29.61 -1.51
N PHE A 29 27.28 -29.65 -0.23
CA PHE A 29 26.63 -28.54 0.48
C PHE A 29 27.63 -27.41 0.65
N SER A 30 27.40 -26.28 -0.03
CA SER A 30 28.23 -25.09 0.13
C SER A 30 27.55 -24.10 1.09
N PRO A 31 28.31 -23.35 1.92
CA PRO A 31 27.75 -22.24 2.67
C PRO A 31 27.06 -21.25 1.75
N GLY A 32 25.79 -20.94 2.01
CA GLY A 32 24.95 -20.12 1.15
C GLY A 32 23.82 -20.86 0.43
N ASP A 33 23.85 -22.18 0.39
CA ASP A 33 22.80 -22.97 -0.25
C ASP A 33 21.54 -23.07 0.61
N ILE A 34 20.39 -23.15 -0.06
CA ILE A 34 19.10 -23.45 0.56
C ILE A 34 18.82 -24.93 0.37
N VAL A 35 18.62 -25.65 1.48
CA VAL A 35 18.42 -27.10 1.51
C VAL A 35 17.14 -27.45 2.23
N ALA A 36 16.43 -28.47 1.74
CA ALA A 36 15.31 -29.05 2.47
C ALA A 36 15.86 -29.97 3.56
N GLY A 37 15.35 -29.84 4.78
CA GLY A 37 15.73 -30.67 5.92
C GLY A 37 14.53 -31.10 6.73
N THR A 38 14.65 -32.23 7.42
CA THR A 38 13.66 -32.74 8.36
C THR A 38 14.16 -32.60 9.79
N VAL A 39 13.34 -32.03 10.67
CA VAL A 39 13.69 -31.89 12.10
C VAL A 39 13.78 -33.28 12.72
N PHE A 40 14.98 -33.67 13.14
CA PHE A 40 15.24 -34.97 13.77
C PHE A 40 15.00 -34.91 15.28
N SER A 41 15.49 -33.85 15.94
CA SER A 41 15.34 -33.67 17.38
C SER A 41 15.34 -32.18 17.75
N LEU A 42 14.40 -31.79 18.61
CA LEU A 42 14.38 -30.46 19.24
C LEU A 42 15.16 -30.50 20.56
N GLU A 43 16.03 -29.51 20.79
CA GLU A 43 16.77 -29.32 22.04
C GLU A 43 16.45 -27.95 22.65
N PRO A 44 16.60 -27.73 23.97
CA PRO A 44 16.28 -26.42 24.58
C PRO A 44 17.10 -25.23 24.04
N ARG A 45 18.23 -25.49 23.37
CA ARG A 45 19.13 -24.45 22.83
C ARG A 45 19.21 -24.44 21.30
N GLY A 46 18.52 -25.34 20.62
CA GLY A 46 18.60 -25.50 19.17
C GLY A 46 17.80 -26.69 18.67
N ALA A 47 18.04 -27.11 17.43
CA ALA A 47 17.49 -28.33 16.89
C ALA A 47 18.48 -29.01 15.95
N LEU A 48 18.40 -30.33 15.90
CA LEU A 48 19.13 -31.16 14.96
C LEU A 48 18.22 -31.47 13.78
N ILE A 49 18.73 -31.20 12.58
CA ILE A 49 18.02 -31.33 11.31
C ILE A 49 18.82 -32.28 10.42
N ASP A 50 18.13 -33.24 9.85
CA ASP A 50 18.67 -34.08 8.79
C ASP A 50 18.44 -33.40 7.44
N ILE A 51 19.52 -33.02 6.76
CA ILE A 51 19.50 -32.43 5.41
C ILE A 51 19.98 -33.43 4.34
N GLY A 52 20.11 -34.72 4.69
CA GLY A 52 20.68 -35.74 3.80
C GLY A 52 22.21 -35.64 3.66
N ALA A 53 22.87 -34.92 4.56
CA ALA A 53 24.32 -34.87 4.66
C ALA A 53 24.87 -36.05 5.48
N LYS A 54 26.20 -36.23 5.45
CA LYS A 54 26.88 -37.27 6.25
C LYS A 54 26.75 -37.04 7.76
N THR A 55 26.56 -35.78 8.17
CA THR A 55 26.38 -35.38 9.57
C THR A 55 25.10 -34.57 9.71
N ALA A 56 24.40 -34.73 10.84
CA ALA A 56 23.24 -33.91 11.18
C ALA A 56 23.64 -32.43 11.28
N ALA A 57 22.76 -31.57 10.80
CA ALA A 57 22.94 -30.13 10.83
C ALA A 57 22.28 -29.55 12.10
N TYR A 58 22.86 -28.50 12.65
CA TYR A 58 22.40 -27.87 13.88
C TYR A 58 21.87 -26.46 13.60
N ILE A 59 20.68 -26.15 14.10
CA ILE A 59 20.13 -24.80 14.09
C ILE A 59 20.10 -24.26 15.52
N PRO A 60 20.79 -23.14 15.82
CA PRO A 60 20.68 -22.49 17.12
C PRO A 60 19.34 -21.73 17.23
N ILE A 61 18.80 -21.59 18.43
CA ILE A 61 17.52 -20.90 18.68
C ILE A 61 17.48 -19.45 18.14
N GLN A 62 18.64 -18.77 18.06
CA GLN A 62 18.76 -17.41 17.53
C GLN A 62 18.57 -17.31 16.01
N GLU A 63 18.71 -18.43 15.30
CA GLU A 63 18.60 -18.54 13.84
C GLU A 63 17.30 -19.24 13.40
N MET A 64 16.45 -19.63 14.35
CA MET A 64 15.15 -20.27 14.08
C MET A 64 14.08 -19.31 13.59
N SER A 65 14.05 -18.06 14.07
CA SER A 65 13.07 -17.07 13.61
C SER A 65 13.62 -15.64 13.65
N ILE A 66 13.01 -14.75 12.88
CA ILE A 66 13.23 -13.30 12.97
C ILE A 66 12.74 -12.76 14.32
N ASN A 67 11.69 -13.35 14.88
CA ASN A 67 11.19 -12.98 16.19
C ASN A 67 12.00 -13.62 17.31
N ARG A 68 12.10 -12.93 18.45
CA ARG A 68 12.71 -13.51 19.64
C ARG A 68 11.75 -14.57 20.18
N ILE A 69 12.19 -15.82 20.12
CA ILE A 69 11.52 -16.99 20.69
C ILE A 69 12.31 -17.47 21.90
N ASP A 70 11.59 -17.95 22.92
CA ASP A 70 12.20 -18.56 24.10
C ASP A 70 12.22 -20.10 23.98
N GLN A 71 11.39 -20.67 23.08
CA GLN A 71 11.31 -22.11 22.84
C GLN A 71 11.31 -22.44 21.34
N PRO A 72 12.06 -23.47 20.92
CA PRO A 72 12.14 -23.90 19.52
C PRO A 72 10.84 -24.55 19.01
N GLU A 73 10.04 -25.13 19.91
CA GLU A 73 8.75 -25.79 19.61
C GLU A 73 7.69 -24.84 19.04
N GLU A 74 7.82 -23.53 19.26
CA GLU A 74 6.90 -22.53 18.71
C GLU A 74 7.03 -22.37 17.19
N VAL A 75 8.21 -22.69 16.65
CA VAL A 75 8.55 -22.47 15.24
C VAL A 75 8.63 -23.78 14.48
N LEU A 76 9.19 -24.82 15.10
CA LEU A 76 9.44 -26.11 14.50
C LEU A 76 8.74 -27.22 15.27
N GLN A 77 8.16 -28.16 14.54
CA GLN A 77 7.62 -29.41 15.10
C GLN A 77 8.58 -30.56 14.78
N ASP A 78 8.57 -31.59 15.63
CA ASP A 78 9.33 -32.82 15.35
C ASP A 78 8.89 -33.43 14.02
N ASN A 79 9.86 -33.84 13.20
CA ASN A 79 9.68 -34.35 11.83
C ASN A 79 9.08 -33.34 10.83
N ASP A 80 9.03 -32.05 11.13
CA ASP A 80 8.64 -31.04 10.13
C ASP A 80 9.71 -30.92 9.05
N THR A 81 9.29 -30.81 7.79
CA THR A 81 10.18 -30.65 6.64
C THR A 81 10.14 -29.20 6.17
N ARG A 82 11.28 -28.51 6.25
CA ARG A 82 11.39 -27.10 5.84
C ARG A 82 12.66 -26.83 5.06
N GLU A 83 12.67 -25.67 4.43
CA GLU A 83 13.86 -25.12 3.79
C GLU A 83 14.72 -24.39 4.83
N PHE A 84 16.02 -24.66 4.80
CA PHE A 84 17.02 -24.11 5.68
C PHE A 84 18.17 -23.53 4.88
N PHE A 85 18.75 -22.44 5.36
CA PHE A 85 19.92 -21.81 4.77
C PHE A 85 21.17 -22.26 5.49
N ILE A 86 22.21 -22.67 4.76
CA ILE A 86 23.50 -23.08 5.34
C ILE A 86 24.33 -21.84 5.67
N LEU A 87 24.57 -21.57 6.96
CA LEU A 87 25.36 -20.42 7.42
C LEU A 87 26.87 -20.66 7.37
N ALA A 88 27.30 -21.80 7.90
CA ALA A 88 28.71 -22.13 8.06
C ALA A 88 28.93 -23.62 7.84
N ASP A 89 30.09 -23.93 7.26
CA ASP A 89 30.64 -25.26 7.16
C ASP A 89 31.11 -25.77 8.54
N GLU A 90 31.01 -27.09 8.72
CA GLU A 90 31.39 -27.91 9.89
C GLU A 90 31.94 -27.15 11.12
N ASN A 91 31.11 -27.07 12.17
CA ASN A 91 31.57 -26.67 13.50
C ASN A 91 32.55 -27.71 14.09
N GLU A 92 33.13 -27.45 15.26
CA GLU A 92 34.07 -28.35 15.96
C GLU A 92 33.52 -29.80 16.17
N GLU A 93 32.20 -29.97 16.11
CA GLU A 93 31.50 -31.26 16.24
C GLU A 93 31.15 -31.93 14.88
N GLY A 94 31.59 -31.36 13.76
CA GLY A 94 31.28 -31.87 12.41
C GLY A 94 29.85 -31.57 11.94
N GLN A 95 29.12 -30.70 12.64
CA GLN A 95 27.74 -30.32 12.31
C GLN A 95 27.70 -29.05 11.47
N LEU A 96 26.85 -29.04 10.43
CA LEU A 96 26.60 -27.84 9.61
C LEU A 96 25.66 -26.88 10.35
N THR A 97 25.96 -25.58 10.35
CA THR A 97 25.08 -24.60 11.02
C THR A 97 24.01 -24.10 10.05
N LEU A 98 22.74 -24.25 10.42
CA LEU A 98 21.59 -23.82 9.62
C LEU A 98 20.91 -22.56 10.18
N SER A 99 20.19 -21.86 9.30
CA SER A 99 19.34 -20.71 9.63
C SER A 99 18.03 -20.75 8.86
N ILE A 100 16.92 -20.65 9.57
CA ILE A 100 15.60 -20.36 8.99
C ILE A 100 15.41 -18.85 8.87
N ARG A 101 15.95 -18.09 9.83
CA ARG A 101 15.80 -16.65 9.96
C ARG A 101 16.15 -15.91 8.66
N ARG A 102 17.19 -16.34 7.93
CA ARG A 102 17.58 -15.75 6.64
C ARG A 102 16.49 -15.90 5.57
N ILE A 103 15.87 -17.08 5.49
CA ILE A 103 14.80 -17.40 4.54
C ILE A 103 13.54 -16.63 4.90
N GLU A 104 13.15 -16.64 6.19
CA GLU A 104 12.03 -15.82 6.66
C GLU A 104 12.25 -14.35 6.32
N TYR A 105 13.48 -13.85 6.47
CA TYR A 105 13.81 -12.45 6.20
C TYR A 105 13.57 -12.09 4.73
N MET A 106 14.10 -12.91 3.81
CA MET A 106 13.89 -12.74 2.37
C MET A 106 12.39 -12.81 2.01
N ARG A 107 11.67 -13.82 2.53
CA ARG A 107 10.23 -13.96 2.29
C ARG A 107 9.43 -12.80 2.89
N ALA A 108 9.84 -12.25 4.02
CA ALA A 108 9.19 -11.09 4.62
C ALA A 108 9.34 -9.84 3.75
N TRP A 109 10.53 -9.61 3.17
CA TRP A 109 10.75 -8.50 2.24
C TRP A 109 9.97 -8.67 0.94
N GLU A 110 9.93 -9.87 0.39
CA GLU A 110 9.14 -10.18 -0.79
C GLU A 110 7.64 -9.91 -0.54
N ARG A 111 7.12 -10.36 0.60
CA ARG A 111 5.73 -10.09 1.01
C ARG A 111 5.47 -8.60 1.21
N VAL A 112 6.36 -7.86 1.86
CA VAL A 112 6.21 -6.41 2.03
C VAL A 112 6.20 -5.69 0.68
N ARG A 113 7.08 -6.08 -0.25
CA ARG A 113 7.14 -5.51 -1.60
C ARG A 113 5.84 -5.77 -2.36
N GLN A 114 5.30 -6.99 -2.24
CA GLN A 114 4.01 -7.34 -2.82
C GLN A 114 2.88 -6.49 -2.22
N LEU A 115 2.81 -6.38 -0.89
CA LEU A 115 1.78 -5.59 -0.20
C LEU A 115 1.86 -4.10 -0.55
N GLN A 116 3.07 -3.57 -0.77
CA GLN A 116 3.25 -2.20 -1.26
C GLN A 116 2.70 -2.05 -2.68
N LYS A 117 2.99 -3.00 -3.57
CA LYS A 117 2.51 -2.99 -4.96
C LYS A 117 0.98 -3.10 -5.06
N GLU A 118 0.38 -3.86 -4.15
CA GLU A 118 -1.08 -4.03 -4.03
C GLU A 118 -1.75 -2.89 -3.26
N ASP A 119 -0.99 -1.91 -2.76
CA ASP A 119 -1.43 -0.83 -1.86
C ASP A 119 -2.33 -1.34 -0.73
N ALA A 120 -1.94 -2.45 -0.12
CA ALA A 120 -2.72 -3.13 0.91
C ALA A 120 -2.58 -2.44 2.28
N THR A 121 -3.67 -2.41 3.05
CA THR A 121 -3.62 -1.98 4.46
C THR A 121 -3.19 -3.12 5.36
N VAL A 122 -2.12 -2.93 6.12
CA VAL A 122 -1.58 -3.92 7.06
C VAL A 122 -1.80 -3.46 8.49
N ARG A 123 -2.10 -4.38 9.41
CA ARG A 123 -2.18 -4.09 10.84
C ARG A 123 -0.85 -4.39 11.50
N ALA A 124 -0.33 -3.46 12.28
CA ALA A 124 0.95 -3.64 12.97
C ALA A 124 0.91 -3.09 14.38
N LEU A 125 1.67 -3.74 15.26
CA LEU A 125 1.89 -3.33 16.64
C LEU A 125 3.03 -2.32 16.74
N ILE A 126 2.80 -1.25 17.49
CA ILE A 126 3.85 -0.27 17.85
C ILE A 126 4.65 -0.82 19.02
N PHE A 127 5.94 -1.04 18.79
CA PHE A 127 6.86 -1.53 19.82
C PHE A 127 7.44 -0.40 20.67
N ALA A 128 7.72 0.75 20.06
CA ALA A 128 8.31 1.89 20.76
C ALA A 128 7.97 3.21 20.05
N THR A 129 7.93 4.31 20.81
CA THR A 129 7.75 5.65 20.25
C THR A 129 8.89 6.56 20.67
N ASN A 130 9.45 7.28 19.69
CA ASN A 130 10.48 8.30 19.87
C ASN A 130 9.90 9.69 19.54
N ARG A 131 10.64 10.77 19.88
CA ARG A 131 10.19 12.15 19.60
C ARG A 131 9.86 12.40 18.11
N GLY A 132 10.59 11.73 17.20
CA GLY A 132 10.42 11.86 15.75
C GLY A 132 9.39 10.93 15.10
N GLY A 133 8.93 9.87 15.79
CA GLY A 133 8.03 8.86 15.18
C GLY A 133 7.92 7.58 16.00
N ALA A 134 7.19 6.60 15.48
CA ALA A 134 6.96 5.31 16.10
C ALA A 134 7.68 4.18 15.36
N LEU A 135 8.18 3.19 16.09
CA LEU A 135 8.75 1.96 15.56
C LEU A 135 7.69 0.86 15.63
N VAL A 136 7.44 0.23 14.49
CA VAL A 136 6.47 -0.88 14.36
C VAL A 136 7.17 -2.14 13.90
N ARG A 137 6.57 -3.29 14.18
CA ARG A 137 7.03 -4.57 13.65
C ARG A 137 5.98 -5.13 12.70
N ILE A 138 6.39 -5.48 11.48
CA ILE A 138 5.53 -6.05 10.44
C ILE A 138 6.24 -7.25 9.86
N GLU A 139 5.61 -8.43 9.93
CA GLU A 139 6.17 -9.66 9.37
C GLU A 139 7.60 -9.98 9.86
N GLY A 140 7.92 -9.59 11.10
CA GLY A 140 9.26 -9.71 11.69
C GLY A 140 10.22 -8.55 11.36
N LEU A 141 9.93 -7.74 10.34
CA LEU A 141 10.72 -6.59 9.94
C LEU A 141 10.42 -5.36 10.80
N ARG A 142 11.43 -4.49 10.95
CA ARG A 142 11.31 -3.23 11.69
C ARG A 142 10.89 -2.12 10.74
N GLY A 143 9.75 -1.50 11.01
CA GLY A 143 9.25 -0.33 10.31
C GLY A 143 9.28 0.92 11.16
N PHE A 144 9.24 2.07 10.50
CA PHE A 144 9.21 3.39 11.10
C PHE A 144 8.00 4.18 10.58
N ILE A 145 7.24 4.77 11.48
CA ILE A 145 6.15 5.70 11.17
C ILE A 145 6.60 7.10 11.58
N PRO A 146 6.78 8.04 10.64
CA PRO A 146 7.10 9.41 11.02
C PRO A 146 5.95 10.05 11.81
N GLY A 147 6.27 10.88 12.81
CA GLY A 147 5.28 11.49 13.69
C GLY A 147 4.18 12.28 12.96
N SER A 148 4.52 12.93 11.84
CA SER A 148 3.57 13.68 10.99
C SER A 148 2.50 12.81 10.32
N HIS A 149 2.73 11.50 10.25
CA HIS A 149 1.81 10.53 9.67
C HIS A 149 1.02 9.75 10.73
N ILE A 150 1.22 10.04 12.02
CA ILE A 150 0.46 9.49 13.14
C ILE A 150 -0.70 10.45 13.42
N SER A 151 -1.85 10.18 12.83
CA SER A 151 -3.03 11.06 12.90
C SER A 151 -3.85 10.89 14.18
N THR A 152 -3.26 10.46 15.29
CA THR A 152 -3.97 10.29 16.56
C THR A 152 -3.75 11.49 17.47
N ARG A 153 -4.82 11.97 18.09
CA ARG A 153 -4.82 13.05 19.10
C ARG A 153 -4.31 12.56 20.47
N LYS A 154 -4.09 11.24 20.62
CA LYS A 154 -3.63 10.61 21.86
C LYS A 154 -2.14 10.90 22.14
N VAL A 155 -1.77 10.83 23.41
CA VAL A 155 -0.38 10.98 23.85
C VAL A 155 0.47 9.86 23.24
N LYS A 156 1.61 10.23 22.63
CA LYS A 156 2.50 9.33 21.86
C LYS A 156 3.00 8.09 22.63
N GLU A 157 2.96 8.15 23.96
CA GLU A 157 3.42 7.09 24.88
C GLU A 157 2.34 6.01 25.13
N GLU A 158 1.05 6.33 24.94
CA GLU A 158 -0.05 5.38 25.15
C GLU A 158 -0.35 4.51 23.91
N LEU A 159 0.33 4.78 22.79
CA LEU A 159 0.15 4.03 21.53
C LEU A 159 0.98 2.75 21.48
N VAL A 160 1.85 2.51 22.47
CA VAL A 160 2.68 1.31 22.53
C VAL A 160 1.78 0.10 22.77
N ASN A 161 1.94 -0.95 21.98
CA ASN A 161 1.09 -2.13 21.91
C ASN A 161 -0.33 -1.92 21.34
N GLU A 162 -0.63 -0.78 20.73
CA GLU A 162 -1.88 -0.62 19.95
C GLU A 162 -1.67 -1.14 18.51
N GLU A 163 -2.63 -1.91 17.99
CA GLU A 163 -2.66 -2.31 16.59
C GLU A 163 -3.28 -1.20 15.74
N LEU A 164 -2.47 -0.59 14.88
CA LEU A 164 -2.95 0.42 13.95
C LEU A 164 -2.94 -0.12 12.52
N PRO A 165 -3.95 0.23 11.69
CA PRO A 165 -3.88 0.02 10.26
C PRO A 165 -2.87 1.00 9.64
N LEU A 166 -1.96 0.48 8.85
CA LEU A 166 -0.87 1.20 8.22
C LEU A 166 -0.82 0.86 6.74
N LYS A 167 -0.41 1.84 5.93
CA LYS A 167 0.00 1.62 4.55
C LYS A 167 1.49 1.83 4.39
N PHE A 168 2.07 1.17 3.41
CA PHE A 168 3.45 1.38 3.02
C PHE A 168 3.57 2.72 2.31
N LEU A 169 4.57 3.51 2.71
CA LEU A 169 4.96 4.73 2.00
C LEU A 169 6.19 4.44 1.14
N GLU A 170 7.21 3.85 1.78
CA GLU A 170 8.50 3.57 1.17
C GLU A 170 9.04 2.26 1.75
N VAL A 171 9.60 1.42 0.88
CA VAL A 171 10.20 0.13 1.23
C VAL A 171 11.60 0.13 0.62
N ASP A 172 12.61 0.15 1.47
CA ASP A 172 14.03 0.10 1.09
C ASP A 172 14.65 -1.15 1.73
N GLU A 173 14.90 -2.15 0.89
CA GLU A 173 15.47 -3.43 1.28
C GLU A 173 16.97 -3.30 1.59
N ASP A 174 17.71 -2.49 0.84
CA ASP A 174 19.17 -2.31 1.02
C ASP A 174 19.50 -1.68 2.38
N ARG A 175 18.68 -0.72 2.81
CA ARG A 175 18.85 -0.03 4.10
C ARG A 175 18.06 -0.67 5.24
N ASN A 176 17.39 -1.79 4.99
CA ASN A 176 16.47 -2.44 5.92
C ASN A 176 15.47 -1.43 6.53
N ARG A 177 14.99 -0.48 5.71
CA ARG A 177 14.18 0.64 6.15
C ARG A 177 12.79 0.57 5.53
N LEU A 178 11.82 0.40 6.41
CA LEU A 178 10.40 0.37 6.06
C LEU A 178 9.74 1.63 6.61
N VAL A 179 9.17 2.46 5.73
CA VAL A 179 8.44 3.66 6.15
C VAL A 179 6.96 3.43 5.92
N LEU A 180 6.19 3.60 7.01
CA LEU A 180 4.75 3.38 7.02
C LEU A 180 4.00 4.65 7.39
N SER A 181 2.73 4.69 6.97
CA SER A 181 1.86 5.83 7.19
C SER A 181 0.50 5.38 7.72
N HIS A 182 0.14 5.84 8.91
CA HIS A 182 -1.21 5.64 9.46
C HIS A 182 -2.23 6.57 8.78
N ARG A 183 -1.83 7.82 8.48
CA ARG A 183 -2.68 8.80 7.80
C ARG A 183 -3.22 8.28 6.46
N ARG A 184 -2.41 7.62 5.62
CA ARG A 184 -2.88 7.08 4.33
C ARG A 184 -3.98 6.03 4.50
N ALA A 185 -3.83 5.14 5.49
CA ALA A 185 -4.85 4.13 5.79
C ALA A 185 -6.18 4.73 6.29
N LEU A 186 -6.13 5.85 7.04
CA LEU A 186 -7.33 6.55 7.46
C LEU A 186 -8.03 7.26 6.30
N VAL A 187 -7.25 7.90 5.42
CA VAL A 187 -7.77 8.61 4.25
C VAL A 187 -8.55 7.67 3.36
N GLU A 188 -7.97 6.52 2.99
CA GLU A 188 -8.64 5.54 2.14
C GLU A 188 -9.95 5.00 2.75
N ARG A 189 -9.93 4.65 4.04
CA ARG A 189 -11.16 4.18 4.71
C ARG A 189 -12.28 5.22 4.71
N LYS A 190 -11.92 6.50 4.73
CA LYS A 190 -12.90 7.60 4.65
C LYS A 190 -13.32 7.85 3.21
N MET A 191 -12.39 7.81 2.27
CA MET A 191 -12.70 7.94 0.85
C MET A 191 -13.64 6.84 0.37
N ASN A 192 -13.47 5.59 0.81
CA ASN A 192 -14.39 4.50 0.50
C ASN A 192 -15.81 4.68 1.06
N LYS A 193 -16.00 5.61 2.01
CA LYS A 193 -17.32 5.94 2.55
C LYS A 193 -17.97 7.15 1.87
N LEU A 194 -17.18 7.96 1.17
CA LEU A 194 -17.63 9.22 0.59
C LEU A 194 -17.97 9.00 -0.88
N GLU A 195 -19.14 9.47 -1.29
CA GLU A 195 -19.56 9.45 -2.70
C GLU A 195 -19.53 10.86 -3.31
N VAL A 196 -19.33 10.92 -4.63
CA VAL A 196 -19.46 12.18 -5.37
C VAL A 196 -20.91 12.67 -5.27
N GLY A 197 -21.10 13.96 -4.97
CA GLY A 197 -22.39 14.59 -4.71
C GLY A 197 -22.84 14.53 -3.25
N GLU A 198 -22.09 13.90 -2.34
CA GLU A 198 -22.38 13.93 -0.91
C GLU A 198 -22.02 15.30 -0.30
N VAL A 199 -22.87 15.79 0.61
CA VAL A 199 -22.59 16.98 1.41
C VAL A 199 -21.95 16.58 2.71
N VAL A 200 -20.79 17.18 2.96
CA VAL A 200 -19.98 16.93 4.15
C VAL A 200 -19.67 18.22 4.87
N ILE A 201 -19.59 18.15 6.19
CA ILE A 201 -19.12 19.25 7.03
C ILE A 201 -17.60 19.12 7.15
N GLY A 202 -16.88 20.20 6.86
CA GLY A 202 -15.42 20.25 6.96
C GLY A 202 -14.93 21.51 7.66
N VAL A 203 -13.71 21.45 8.20
CA VAL A 203 -13.09 22.58 8.93
C VAL A 203 -12.01 23.22 8.06
N VAL A 204 -12.04 24.53 7.87
CA VAL A 204 -11.01 25.25 7.10
C VAL A 204 -9.67 25.22 7.84
N ARG A 205 -8.66 24.52 7.33
CA ARG A 205 -7.30 24.53 7.91
C ARG A 205 -6.45 25.71 7.48
N GLY A 206 -6.72 26.24 6.29
CA GLY A 206 -5.91 27.33 5.75
C GLY A 206 -6.44 27.83 4.42
N ILE A 207 -6.23 29.11 4.17
CA ILE A 207 -6.74 29.81 2.99
C ILE A 207 -5.53 30.29 2.19
N LYS A 208 -5.56 30.08 0.88
CA LYS A 208 -4.57 30.60 -0.08
C LYS A 208 -5.28 31.42 -1.16
N PRO A 209 -4.55 32.25 -1.93
CA PRO A 209 -5.14 33.09 -2.96
C PRO A 209 -5.93 32.31 -4.02
N TYR A 210 -5.55 31.06 -4.29
CA TYR A 210 -6.20 30.19 -5.28
C TYR A 210 -7.30 29.29 -4.71
N GLY A 211 -7.52 29.27 -3.39
CA GLY A 211 -8.56 28.44 -2.78
C GLY A 211 -8.42 28.19 -1.28
N ALA A 212 -9.39 27.50 -0.69
CA ALA A 212 -9.42 27.12 0.72
C ALA A 212 -9.14 25.62 0.90
N PHE A 213 -8.31 25.28 1.89
CA PHE A 213 -8.05 23.90 2.30
C PHE A 213 -8.97 23.53 3.45
N ILE A 214 -9.85 22.57 3.21
CA ILE A 214 -10.87 22.12 4.17
C ILE A 214 -10.52 20.70 4.59
N ASP A 215 -10.45 20.46 5.90
CA ASP A 215 -10.21 19.15 6.48
C ASP A 215 -11.54 18.46 6.74
N ILE A 216 -11.82 17.41 5.97
CA ILE A 216 -13.02 16.58 6.10
C ILE A 216 -12.60 15.33 6.87
N GLY A 217 -12.55 15.47 8.20
CA GLY A 217 -12.24 14.37 9.10
C GLY A 217 -10.91 13.66 8.82
N GLY A 218 -9.87 14.34 8.36
CA GLY A 218 -8.55 13.76 8.10
C GLY A 218 -8.20 13.57 6.62
N VAL A 219 -9.15 13.80 5.71
CA VAL A 219 -8.90 13.96 4.27
C VAL A 219 -8.87 15.45 3.95
N SER A 220 -7.88 15.88 3.15
CA SER A 220 -7.78 17.29 2.74
C SER A 220 -8.57 17.51 1.47
N GLY A 221 -9.60 18.33 1.54
CA GLY A 221 -10.30 18.87 0.40
C GLY A 221 -9.74 20.22 -0.03
N LEU A 222 -9.79 20.49 -1.33
CA LEU A 222 -9.47 21.79 -1.92
C LEU A 222 -10.76 22.38 -2.49
N LEU A 223 -11.10 23.57 -2.02
CA LEU A 223 -12.16 24.41 -2.56
C LEU A 223 -11.51 25.49 -3.44
N HIS A 224 -11.70 25.41 -4.75
CA HIS A 224 -11.16 26.40 -5.69
C HIS A 224 -11.96 27.70 -5.59
N ILE A 225 -11.32 28.86 -5.83
CA ILE A 225 -12.01 30.17 -5.75
C ILE A 225 -13.26 30.27 -6.62
N SER A 226 -13.23 29.63 -7.80
CA SER A 226 -14.34 29.59 -8.76
C SER A 226 -15.53 28.72 -8.30
N GLU A 227 -15.31 27.86 -7.30
CA GLU A 227 -16.31 26.94 -6.75
C GLU A 227 -16.86 27.43 -5.39
N ILE A 228 -16.43 28.62 -4.93
CA ILE A 228 -16.90 29.21 -3.67
C ILE A 228 -18.31 29.82 -3.83
N SER A 229 -18.54 30.63 -4.86
CA SER A 229 -19.85 31.22 -5.12
C SER A 229 -19.95 31.61 -6.60
N HIS A 230 -21.17 31.86 -7.08
CA HIS A 230 -21.43 32.39 -8.42
C HIS A 230 -20.94 33.84 -8.60
N ASP A 231 -20.77 34.59 -7.51
CA ASP A 231 -20.26 35.96 -7.52
C ASP A 231 -18.72 36.01 -7.56
N HIS A 232 -18.16 37.05 -8.20
CA HIS A 232 -16.71 37.23 -8.28
C HIS A 232 -16.14 37.57 -6.90
N ILE A 233 -15.38 36.64 -6.33
CA ILE A 233 -14.70 36.83 -5.05
C ILE A 233 -13.22 37.13 -5.32
N ASP A 234 -12.81 38.37 -5.10
CA ASP A 234 -11.40 38.80 -5.27
C ASP A 234 -10.47 38.20 -4.21
N THR A 235 -10.99 37.89 -3.02
CA THR A 235 -10.18 37.28 -1.96
C THR A 235 -11.00 36.32 -1.09
N PRO A 236 -10.65 35.03 -1.02
CA PRO A 236 -11.36 34.04 -0.20
C PRO A 236 -11.29 34.30 1.32
N HIS A 237 -10.42 35.22 1.77
CA HIS A 237 -10.34 35.68 3.16
C HIS A 237 -11.60 36.44 3.64
N ASN A 238 -12.38 37.00 2.72
CA ASN A 238 -13.58 37.75 3.10
C ASN A 238 -14.78 36.83 3.39
N VAL A 239 -14.72 35.57 2.94
CA VAL A 239 -15.85 34.62 3.02
C VAL A 239 -15.62 33.55 4.08
N PHE A 240 -14.38 33.10 4.27
CA PHE A 240 -14.05 32.05 5.23
C PHE A 240 -12.96 32.50 6.20
N ASN A 241 -13.08 32.07 7.45
CA ASN A 241 -12.03 32.22 8.46
C ASN A 241 -11.29 30.89 8.65
N VAL A 242 -10.03 30.97 9.11
CA VAL A 242 -9.28 29.76 9.50
C VAL A 242 -9.95 29.14 10.73
N ASN A 243 -10.17 27.82 10.69
CA ASN A 243 -10.92 26.99 11.64
C ASN A 243 -12.45 27.14 11.59
N ASP A 244 -13.00 27.73 10.53
CA ASP A 244 -14.45 27.77 10.34
C ASP A 244 -15.02 26.42 9.89
N GLU A 245 -16.25 26.11 10.29
CA GLU A 245 -16.99 24.91 9.89
C GLU A 245 -17.88 25.22 8.69
N VAL A 246 -17.64 24.54 7.56
CA VAL A 246 -18.32 24.81 6.29
C VAL A 246 -18.91 23.51 5.74
N LYS A 247 -20.18 23.54 5.35
CA LYS A 247 -20.81 22.48 4.55
C LYS A 247 -20.41 22.64 3.09
N VAL A 248 -19.90 21.58 2.51
CA VAL A 248 -19.37 21.54 1.15
C VAL A 248 -19.84 20.26 0.46
N MET A 249 -20.05 20.34 -0.85
CA MET A 249 -20.37 19.17 -1.68
C MET A 249 -19.09 18.64 -2.35
N ILE A 250 -18.99 17.31 -2.44
CA ILE A 250 -17.89 16.65 -3.15
C ILE A 250 -18.18 16.63 -4.64
N ILE A 251 -17.35 17.28 -5.46
CA ILE A 251 -17.45 17.22 -6.94
C ILE A 251 -16.63 16.06 -7.50
N ASP A 252 -15.40 15.91 -7.00
CA ASP A 252 -14.44 14.97 -7.56
C ASP A 252 -13.56 14.39 -6.45
N LEU A 253 -13.16 13.14 -6.61
CA LEU A 253 -12.43 12.38 -5.59
C LEU A 253 -11.20 11.72 -6.22
N ASP A 254 -10.02 12.24 -5.86
CA ASP A 254 -8.71 11.70 -6.25
C ASP A 254 -8.23 10.73 -5.17
N ALA A 255 -8.54 9.44 -5.35
CA ALA A 255 -8.25 8.37 -4.40
C ALA A 255 -6.73 8.12 -4.21
N GLU A 256 -5.91 8.36 -5.23
CA GLU A 256 -4.48 8.07 -5.19
C GLU A 256 -3.72 9.05 -4.28
N ARG A 257 -4.06 10.33 -4.40
CA ARG A 257 -3.37 11.40 -3.66
C ARG A 257 -4.10 11.81 -2.40
N GLY A 258 -5.28 11.25 -2.14
CA GLY A 258 -6.04 11.53 -0.94
C GLY A 258 -6.60 12.96 -0.93
N ARG A 259 -6.98 13.48 -2.10
CA ARG A 259 -7.52 14.83 -2.27
C ARG A 259 -8.96 14.77 -2.77
N ILE A 260 -9.75 15.72 -2.32
CA ILE A 260 -11.16 15.85 -2.72
C ILE A 260 -11.35 17.26 -3.25
N SER A 261 -11.98 17.39 -4.41
CA SER A 261 -12.39 18.69 -4.95
C SER A 261 -13.78 19.01 -4.41
N LEU A 262 -13.89 20.17 -3.76
CA LEU A 262 -15.08 20.60 -3.06
C LEU A 262 -15.70 21.80 -3.76
N SER A 263 -17.02 21.94 -3.61
CA SER A 263 -17.76 23.11 -4.06
C SER A 263 -18.87 23.48 -3.09
N THR A 264 -19.05 24.78 -2.89
CA THR A 264 -20.18 25.37 -2.17
C THR A 264 -21.23 25.90 -3.15
N LYS A 265 -20.85 26.14 -4.41
CA LYS A 265 -21.71 26.65 -5.48
C LYS A 265 -22.94 25.79 -5.74
N GLN A 266 -22.78 24.46 -5.70
CA GLN A 266 -23.89 23.52 -5.95
C GLN A 266 -24.91 23.45 -4.80
N LEU A 267 -24.58 24.04 -3.63
CA LEU A 267 -25.46 24.12 -2.47
C LEU A 267 -26.19 25.47 -2.36
N GLU A 268 -25.84 26.45 -3.19
CA GLU A 268 -26.52 27.75 -3.25
C GLU A 268 -27.85 27.59 -4.01
N ALA A 269 -28.98 27.94 -3.35
CA ALA A 269 -30.30 27.95 -3.98
C ALA A 269 -30.46 29.12 -4.96
N GLU A 270 -29.88 30.27 -4.60
CA GLU A 270 -29.80 31.47 -5.42
C GLU A 270 -28.35 32.01 -5.43
N PRO A 271 -27.87 32.61 -6.55
CA PRO A 271 -26.54 33.19 -6.65
C PRO A 271 -26.26 34.24 -5.55
N GLY A 272 -25.19 34.05 -4.77
CA GLY A 272 -24.73 35.01 -3.77
C GLY A 272 -25.30 34.81 -2.35
N ASP A 273 -26.00 33.70 -2.09
CA ASP A 273 -26.51 33.37 -0.74
C ASP A 273 -25.38 33.12 0.28
N MET A 274 -24.22 32.58 -0.14
CA MET A 274 -23.07 32.42 0.77
C MET A 274 -22.51 33.77 1.24
N VAL A 275 -22.65 34.84 0.45
CA VAL A 275 -22.16 36.18 0.78
C VAL A 275 -23.19 36.94 1.63
N LYS A 276 -24.48 36.66 1.45
CA LYS A 276 -25.58 37.41 2.10
C LYS A 276 -26.07 36.78 3.39
N ASN A 277 -26.16 35.44 3.49
CA ASN A 277 -26.64 34.72 4.68
C ASN A 277 -26.16 33.24 4.71
N PRO A 278 -24.98 32.96 5.29
CA PRO A 278 -24.43 31.61 5.38
C PRO A 278 -25.36 30.60 6.08
N GLN A 279 -26.12 31.04 7.09
CA GLN A 279 -27.02 30.18 7.88
C GLN A 279 -28.13 29.50 7.05
N VAL A 280 -28.69 30.17 6.03
CA VAL A 280 -29.81 29.63 5.23
C VAL A 280 -29.34 28.51 4.32
N VAL A 281 -28.11 28.63 3.80
CA VAL A 281 -27.44 27.58 3.01
C VAL A 281 -27.13 26.37 3.88
N TYR A 282 -26.73 26.58 5.14
CA TYR A 282 -26.45 25.47 6.05
C TYR A 282 -27.70 24.65 6.42
N ASP A 283 -28.86 25.28 6.54
CA ASP A 283 -30.12 24.61 6.88
C ASP A 283 -30.80 23.95 5.66
N GLY A 284 -30.64 24.51 4.45
CA GLY A 284 -31.20 23.96 3.21
C GLY A 284 -30.33 22.90 2.50
N ALA A 285 -29.08 22.74 2.91
CA ALA A 285 -28.09 21.90 2.24
C ALA A 285 -28.49 20.42 2.13
N GLU A 286 -29.17 19.85 3.14
CA GLU A 286 -29.57 18.44 3.12
C GLU A 286 -30.69 18.15 2.10
N GLU A 287 -31.64 19.08 1.93
CA GLU A 287 -32.75 18.93 0.98
C GLU A 287 -32.31 19.13 -0.48
N MET A 288 -31.39 20.06 -0.73
CA MET A 288 -30.86 20.31 -2.08
C MET A 288 -29.90 19.21 -2.54
N ALA A 289 -29.09 18.68 -1.62
CA ALA A 289 -28.25 17.52 -1.90
C ALA A 289 -29.08 16.29 -2.30
N ALA A 290 -30.21 16.06 -1.62
CA ALA A 290 -31.13 14.96 -1.96
C ALA A 290 -31.72 15.14 -3.37
N LYS A 291 -32.17 16.36 -3.72
CA LYS A 291 -32.71 16.67 -5.06
C LYS A 291 -31.66 16.53 -6.18
N PHE A 292 -30.42 16.92 -5.92
CA PHE A 292 -29.33 16.80 -6.89
C PHE A 292 -28.92 15.35 -7.11
N ARG A 293 -28.85 14.55 -6.03
CA ARG A 293 -28.59 13.11 -6.10
C ARG A 293 -29.69 12.37 -6.87
N GLU A 294 -30.95 12.79 -6.73
CA GLU A 294 -32.07 12.28 -7.54
C GLU A 294 -31.95 12.67 -9.02
N GLN A 295 -31.55 13.91 -9.35
CA GLN A 295 -31.34 14.34 -10.73
C GLN A 295 -30.16 13.62 -11.41
N MET A 296 -29.05 13.39 -10.69
CA MET A 296 -27.92 12.62 -11.22
C MET A 296 -28.21 11.13 -11.36
N ASN A 297 -29.10 10.58 -10.54
CA ASN A 297 -29.51 9.18 -10.61
C ASN A 297 -30.66 8.92 -11.59
N GLN A 298 -31.22 9.97 -12.22
CA GLN A 298 -32.05 9.77 -13.41
C GLN A 298 -31.15 9.44 -14.60
N PRO A 299 -31.30 8.25 -15.21
CA PRO A 299 -30.50 7.89 -16.36
C PRO A 299 -30.80 8.89 -17.47
N VAL A 300 -29.76 9.20 -18.25
CA VAL A 300 -29.82 9.93 -19.52
C VAL A 300 -30.69 9.11 -20.50
N ALA A 301 -32.00 9.16 -20.32
CA ALA A 301 -32.99 8.48 -21.13
C ALA A 301 -33.58 9.50 -22.11
N SER A 302 -32.78 9.91 -23.08
CA SER A 302 -33.29 10.43 -24.36
C SER A 302 -32.24 10.31 -25.47
N LEU A 303 -31.70 9.10 -25.62
CA LEU A 303 -31.38 8.57 -26.95
C LEU A 303 -32.57 7.73 -27.39
N ALA A 304 -33.62 8.40 -27.86
CA ALA A 304 -34.66 7.77 -28.66
C ALA A 304 -34.50 8.26 -30.09
N ILE A 305 -33.76 7.47 -30.85
CA ILE A 305 -33.78 7.44 -32.31
C ILE A 305 -35.25 7.32 -32.73
N THR A 306 -35.74 8.28 -33.51
CA THR A 306 -36.94 8.13 -34.32
C THR A 306 -36.48 8.04 -35.78
N GLU A 307 -36.46 6.83 -36.31
CA GLU A 307 -36.48 6.60 -37.75
C GLU A 307 -37.93 6.77 -38.21
N ASP A 308 -38.24 7.91 -38.84
CA ASP A 308 -39.00 7.96 -40.10
C ASP A 308 -39.19 9.43 -40.52
N GLY A 309 -38.61 9.79 -41.68
CA GLY A 309 -38.87 11.08 -42.33
C GLY A 309 -37.64 11.71 -42.98
N VAL A 310 -37.26 11.18 -44.15
CA VAL A 310 -36.26 11.76 -45.04
C VAL A 310 -36.73 13.13 -45.54
N GLU A 311 -35.92 14.18 -45.33
CA GLU A 311 -35.65 15.18 -46.37
C GLU A 311 -34.25 15.77 -46.15
N ALA A 312 -33.42 15.60 -47.19
CA ALA A 312 -32.03 16.01 -47.25
C ALA A 312 -31.91 17.52 -47.47
N ILE A 313 -30.90 18.17 -46.89
CA ILE A 313 -30.04 19.14 -47.58
C ILE A 313 -28.61 18.99 -47.04
N ALA A 314 -27.68 19.03 -47.99
CA ALA A 314 -26.26 18.72 -47.91
C ALA A 314 -25.45 19.63 -46.96
N ILE A 315 -24.37 19.04 -46.45
CA ILE A 315 -23.23 19.71 -45.81
C ILE A 315 -22.27 20.06 -46.94
N ASP A 316 -22.07 21.35 -47.20
CA ASP A 316 -20.84 21.87 -47.79
C ASP A 316 -20.26 22.88 -46.80
N ASP A 317 -18.94 22.78 -46.63
CA ASP A 317 -18.05 23.91 -46.39
C ASP A 317 -18.04 24.59 -45.00
N ILE A 318 -17.00 24.27 -44.21
CA ILE A 318 -15.79 25.12 -44.00
C ILE A 318 -15.16 24.98 -42.60
N GLU A 319 -13.94 24.44 -42.65
CA GLU A 319 -12.68 24.82 -41.98
C GLU A 319 -12.59 24.97 -40.46
N ILE A 320 -11.77 24.07 -39.91
CA ILE A 320 -10.94 24.27 -38.72
C ILE A 320 -9.77 25.19 -39.12
N PRO A 321 -9.40 26.19 -38.31
CA PRO A 321 -8.02 26.63 -38.24
C PRO A 321 -7.38 26.30 -36.89
N SER A 322 -6.24 25.62 -37.01
CA SER A 322 -5.23 25.35 -36.00
C SER A 322 -4.51 26.61 -35.52
N ALA A 323 -3.87 26.47 -34.36
CA ALA A 323 -3.01 27.43 -33.69
C ALA A 323 -1.80 27.91 -34.53
N GLU A 324 -1.40 29.17 -34.34
CA GLU A 324 -0.05 29.65 -33.98
C GLU A 324 0.05 31.18 -34.16
N GLU A 325 0.62 31.88 -33.15
CA GLU A 325 1.69 32.90 -33.25
C GLU A 325 1.65 33.91 -32.08
N GLU A 326 2.83 34.08 -31.46
CA GLU A 326 3.16 35.02 -30.39
C GLU A 326 3.15 36.48 -30.90
N PRO A 327 2.85 37.49 -30.05
CA PRO A 327 3.18 38.87 -30.38
C PRO A 327 4.55 39.26 -29.84
N ILE A 328 5.41 39.63 -30.79
CA ILE A 328 6.67 40.36 -30.65
C ILE A 328 6.35 41.77 -30.10
N ILE A 329 7.05 42.18 -29.04
CA ILE A 329 7.05 43.56 -28.55
C ILE A 329 8.23 44.27 -29.22
N GLU A 330 7.95 45.21 -30.11
CA GLU A 330 8.95 46.14 -30.64
C GLU A 330 8.94 47.46 -29.85
N ASP A 331 10.16 47.91 -29.53
CA ASP A 331 10.54 49.19 -28.95
C ASP A 331 10.06 50.39 -29.78
N GLU A 332 9.48 51.40 -29.11
CA GLU A 332 9.51 52.78 -29.58
C GLU A 332 10.58 53.56 -28.82
N THR A 333 11.61 53.97 -29.55
CA THR A 333 12.57 55.01 -29.19
C THR A 333 12.06 56.40 -29.60
N ASP A 334 12.21 57.39 -28.71
CA ASP A 334 12.57 58.81 -28.94
C ASP A 334 12.06 59.62 -27.73
N ALA A 335 12.74 60.61 -27.15
CA ALA A 335 14.02 61.27 -27.38
C ALA A 335 14.41 62.03 -26.09
#